data_AF-A0A3A5V536-F1
#
_entry.id   AF-A0A3A5V536-F1
#
_cell.length_a   1.000
_cell.length_b   1.000
_cell.length_c   1.000
_cell.angle_alpha   90.00
_cell.angle_beta   90.00
_cell.angle_gamma   90.00
#
_symmetry.space_group_name_H-M   'P 1'
#
loop_
_entity.id
_entity.type
_entity.pdbx_description
1 polymer ?
#
loop_
_entity_poly.entity_id
_entity_poly.type
_entity_poly.pdbx_seq_one_letter_code
_entity_poly.pdbx_strand_id
1 'polypeptide(L)' 'MGILVLIRHGQSVWNAENRFTGWTDVDLSDRGVEEAKEAGDLLSEIPFDVVHTSGLKRAQRTAEIII' A
#
# COMPACT_ATOMS: atom_id res chain seq x y z
N MET A 1 5.44 16.71 -19.08
CA MET A 1 4.23 15.94 -18.71
C MET A 1 4.58 15.17 -17.45
N GLY A 2 3.76 15.18 -16.41
CA GLY A 2 4.00 14.39 -15.19
C GLY A 2 3.13 13.13 -15.17
N ILE A 3 3.59 12.09 -14.48
CA ILE A 3 2.81 10.87 -14.23
C ILE A 3 2.35 10.91 -12.77
N LEU A 4 1.06 10.69 -12.54
CA LEU A 4 0.50 10.50 -11.20
C LEU A 4 0.03 9.05 -11.08
N VAL A 5 0.67 8.29 -10.20
CA VAL A 5 0.25 6.93 -9.85
C VAL A 5 -0.55 6.99 -8.55
N LEU A 6 -1.75 6.42 -8.57
CA LEU A 6 -2.62 6.31 -7.40
C LEU A 6 -2.75 4.84 -7.02
N ILE A 7 -2.46 4.52 -5.77
CA ILE A 7 -2.57 3.17 -5.24
C ILE A 7 -3.35 3.16 -3.92
N ARG A 8 -4.16 2.13 -3.74
CA ARG A 8 -4.77 1.81 -2.45
C ARG A 8 -3.82 0.89 -1.69
N HIS A 9 -3.72 1.06 -0.38
CA HIS A 9 -2.99 0.11 0.47
C HIS A 9 -3.48 -1.34 0.25
N GLY A 10 -2.58 -2.30 0.38
CA GLY A 10 -2.91 -3.73 0.33
C GLY A 10 -3.89 -4.14 1.44
N GLN A 11 -4.45 -5.34 1.35
CA GLN A 11 -5.39 -5.83 2.36
C GLN A 11 -4.81 -5.72 3.79
N SER A 12 -5.54 -5.11 4.71
CA SER A 12 -5.17 -5.10 6.14
C SER A 12 -5.70 -6.33 6.88
N VAL A 13 -5.13 -6.64 8.05
CA VAL A 13 -5.65 -7.71 8.93
C VAL A 13 -7.14 -7.54 9.23
N TRP A 14 -7.62 -6.31 9.44
CA TRP A 14 -9.05 -6.06 9.68
C TRP A 14 -9.91 -6.16 8.43
N ASN A 15 -9.37 -5.88 7.24
CA ASN A 15 -10.11 -6.14 6.01
C ASN A 15 -10.32 -7.65 5.81
N ALA A 16 -9.30 -8.47 6.12
CA ALA A 16 -9.43 -9.92 6.09
C ALA A 16 -10.49 -10.43 7.10
N GLU A 17 -10.60 -9.78 8.25
CA GLU A 17 -11.61 -10.10 9.28
C GLU A 17 -13.00 -9.48 9.01
N ASN A 18 -13.21 -8.79 7.88
CA ASN A 18 -14.43 -8.02 7.58
C ASN A 18 -14.80 -7.00 8.68
N ARG A 19 -13.80 -6.42 9.34
CA ARG A 19 -13.95 -5.39 10.37
C ARG A 19 -13.71 -4.00 9.79
N PHE A 20 -14.52 -3.04 10.23
CA PHE A 20 -14.34 -1.65 9.83
C PHE A 20 -13.05 -1.07 10.42
N THR A 21 -12.07 -0.74 9.58
CA THR A 21 -10.74 -0.30 10.01
C THR A 21 -10.70 1.15 10.50
N GLY A 22 -11.35 2.07 9.79
CA GLY A 22 -11.32 3.50 10.11
C GLY A 22 -9.89 4.02 10.30
N TRP A 23 -9.66 4.73 11.40
CA TRP A 23 -8.36 5.29 11.78
C TRP A 23 -7.53 4.35 12.66
N THR A 24 -8.01 3.12 12.90
CA THR A 24 -7.24 2.13 13.65
C THR A 24 -5.99 1.78 12.88
N ASP A 25 -4.85 1.86 13.56
CA ASP A 25 -3.54 1.67 12.96
C ASP A 25 -3.13 0.19 12.95
N VAL A 26 -3.78 -0.56 12.06
CA VAL A 26 -3.52 -1.98 11.83
C VAL A 26 -2.61 -2.21 10.63
N ASP A 27 -1.85 -3.28 10.68
CA ASP A 27 -0.90 -3.66 9.65
C ASP A 27 -1.56 -4.36 8.44
N LEU A 28 -0.78 -4.60 7.39
CA LEU A 28 -1.14 -5.45 6.26
C LEU A 28 -1.33 -6.90 6.72
N SER A 29 -2.25 -7.62 6.08
CA SER A 29 -2.28 -9.09 6.14
C SER A 29 -1.16 -9.65 5.25
N ASP A 30 -0.84 -10.94 5.39
CA ASP A 30 0.13 -11.60 4.50
C ASP A 30 -0.27 -11.44 3.03
N ARG A 31 -1.58 -11.53 2.73
CA ARG A 31 -2.10 -11.24 1.40
C ARG A 31 -1.84 -9.79 0.97
N GLY A 32 -2.05 -8.82 1.86
CA GLY A 32 -1.80 -7.41 1.54
C GLY A 32 -0.32 -7.11 1.28
N VAL A 33 0.59 -7.88 1.87
CA VAL A 33 2.03 -7.81 1.57
C VAL A 33 2.30 -8.34 0.16
N GLU A 34 1.71 -9.48 -0.22
CA GLU A 34 1.87 -10.01 -1.59
C GLU A 34 1.25 -9.07 -2.64
N GLU A 35 0.07 -8.51 -2.38
CA GLU A 35 -0.56 -7.51 -3.25
C GLU A 35 0.34 -6.28 -3.46
N ALA A 36 1.06 -5.85 -2.42
CA ALA A 36 2.01 -4.74 -2.52
C ALA A 36 3.26 -5.11 -3.33
N LYS A 37 3.77 -6.34 -3.21
CA LYS A 37 4.90 -6.83 -4.02
C LYS A 37 4.54 -6.90 -5.50
N GLU A 38 3.38 -7.47 -5.82
CA GLU A 38 2.87 -7.53 -7.20
C GLU A 38 2.73 -6.13 -7.80
N ALA A 39 2.25 -5.16 -7.01
CA ALA A 39 2.20 -3.78 -7.44
C ALA A 39 3.60 -3.17 -7.67
N GLY A 40 4.58 -3.51 -6.81
CA GLY A 40 5.97 -3.12 -6.99
C GLY A 40 6.55 -3.63 -8.30
N ASP A 41 6.35 -4.91 -8.61
CA ASP A 41 6.81 -5.53 -9.87
C ASP A 41 6.16 -4.86 -11.10
N LEU A 42 4.88 -4.49 -11.02
CA LEU A 42 4.19 -3.80 -12.11
C LEU A 42 4.66 -2.35 -12.31
N LEU A 43 5.18 -1.72 -11.26
CA LEU A 43 5.59 -0.32 -11.25
C LEU A 43 7.11 -0.14 -11.37
N SER A 44 7.88 -1.23 -11.49
CA SER A 44 9.35 -1.23 -11.41
C SER A 44 10.04 -0.32 -12.44
N GLU A 45 9.43 -0.14 -13.61
CA GLU A 45 9.96 0.67 -14.70
C GLU A 45 9.53 2.16 -14.63
N ILE A 46 8.73 2.53 -13.62
CA ILE A 46 8.25 3.90 -13.42
C ILE A 46 9.11 4.59 -12.35
N PRO A 47 9.91 5.62 -12.70
CA PRO A 47 10.66 6.36 -11.71
C PRO A 47 9.73 7.23 -10.86
N PHE A 48 9.91 7.19 -9.54
CA PHE A 48 9.17 8.01 -8.58
C PHE A 48 10.06 9.10 -8.00
N ASP A 49 9.73 10.36 -8.28
CA ASP A 49 10.45 11.50 -7.69
C ASP A 49 9.97 11.78 -6.25
N VAL A 50 8.68 11.59 -5.99
CA VAL A 50 8.04 11.88 -4.69
C VAL A 50 6.93 10.87 -4.42
N VAL A 51 6.86 10.38 -3.19
CA VAL A 51 5.83 9.44 -2.72
C VAL A 51 5.11 10.06 -1.51
N HIS A 52 3.77 10.00 -1.53
CA HIS A 52 2.92 10.48 -0.44
C HIS A 52 2.08 9.34 0.12
N THR A 53 1.97 9.27 1.44
CA THR A 53 1.17 8.28 2.16
C THR A 53 0.34 8.95 3.24
N SER A 54 -0.67 8.24 3.77
CA SER A 54 -1.30 8.64 5.03
C SER A 54 -0.40 8.31 6.22
N GLY A 55 -0.76 8.79 7.41
CA GLY A 55 -0.05 8.47 8.66
C GLY A 55 -0.30 7.05 9.21
N LEU A 56 -0.88 6.15 8.42
CA LEU A 56 -1.29 4.82 8.89
C LEU A 56 -0.35 3.75 8.35
N LYS A 57 0.02 2.78 9.21
CA LYS A 57 0.99 1.71 8.91
C LYS A 57 0.70 0.98 7.62
N ARG A 58 -0.55 0.57 7.39
CA ARG A 58 -0.93 -0.13 6.15
C ARG A 58 -0.59 0.65 4.87
N ALA A 59 -0.74 1.98 4.87
CA ALA A 59 -0.42 2.79 3.70
C ALA A 59 1.09 3.00 3.55
N GLN A 60 1.78 3.25 4.66
CA GLN A 60 3.24 3.40 4.69
C GLN A 60 3.94 2.11 4.27
N ARG A 61 3.53 0.97 4.85
CA ARG A 61 4.10 -0.35 4.55
C ARG A 61 3.83 -0.80 3.12
N THR A 62 2.66 -0.52 2.54
CA THR A 62 2.43 -0.77 1.11
C THR A 62 3.41 0.05 0.25
N ALA A 63 3.60 1.33 0.56
CA ALA A 63 4.55 2.16 -0.17
C ALA A 63 6.01 1.69 0.00
N GLU A 64 6.42 1.31 1.21
CA GLU A 64 7.75 0.75 1.51
C GLU A 64 8.04 -0.57 0.78
N ILE A 65 7.01 -1.37 0.47
CA ILE A 65 7.18 -2.62 -0.28
C ILE A 65 7.32 -2.34 -1.78
N ILE A 66 6.66 -1.30 -2.29
CA ILE A 66 6.60 -0.99 -3.73
C ILE A 66 7.85 -0.26 -4.23
N ILE A 67 8.41 0.62 -3.40
CA ILE A 67 9.47 1.56 -3.75
C ILE A 67 10.83 1.01 -3.33
#